data_AF-A0A1F1E072-F1
#
_entry.id   AF-A0A1F1E072-F1
#
_cell.length_a   1.000
_cell.length_b   1.000
_cell.length_c   1.000
_cell.angle_alpha   90.00
_cell.angle_beta   90.00
_cell.angle_gamma   90.00
#
_symmetry.space_group_name_H-M   'P 1'
#
loop_
_entity.id
_entity.type
_entity.pdbx_description
1 polymer ?
#
loop_
_entity_poly.entity_id
_entity_poly.type
_entity_poly.pdbx_seq_one_letter_code
_entity_poly.pdbx_strand_id
1 'polypeptide(L)' 'MAHPKRRQSHTRTRKRRTHDVAKTPALTRCPNCGSWHVYHTVCNTCGYYRGQIAVEVEE' A
#
# COMPACT_ATOMS: atom_id res chain seq x y z
N MET A 1 -27.01 28.48 -7.12
CA MET A 1 -26.15 27.28 -6.99
C MET A 1 -25.22 27.22 -8.19
N ALA A 2 -23.95 26.85 -8.01
CA ALA A 2 -23.02 26.73 -9.12
C ALA A 2 -23.23 25.40 -9.85
N HIS A 3 -23.59 25.46 -11.13
CA HIS A 3 -23.71 24.28 -12.00
C HIS A 3 -22.68 24.32 -13.12
N PRO A 4 -22.11 23.17 -13.52
CA PRO A 4 -21.25 23.11 -14.67
C PRO A 4 -22.03 23.48 -15.93
N LYS A 5 -21.61 24.54 -16.63
CA LYS A 5 -22.26 25.03 -17.85
C LYS A 5 -22.21 24.02 -19.01
N ARG A 6 -21.20 23.14 -19.04
CA ARG A 6 -20.98 22.14 -20.10
C ARG A 6 -20.39 20.86 -19.53
N ARG A 7 -20.62 19.75 -20.23
CA ARG A 7 -19.97 18.46 -19.96
C ARG A 7 -18.45 18.59 -20.16
N GLN A 8 -17.68 18.03 -19.23
CA GLN A 8 -16.22 17.94 -19.38
C GLN A 8 -15.88 16.89 -20.46
N SER A 9 -14.96 17.23 -21.37
CA SER A 9 -14.54 16.29 -22.41
C SER A 9 -13.85 15.06 -21.82
N HIS A 10 -13.88 13.94 -22.55
CA HIS A 10 -13.18 12.72 -22.15
C HIS A 10 -11.67 12.99 -21.99
N THR A 11 -11.07 13.76 -22.88
CA THR A 11 -9.65 14.16 -22.81
C THR A 11 -9.35 14.94 -21.53
N ARG A 12 -10.18 15.92 -21.17
CA ARG A 12 -9.97 16.74 -19.95
C ARG A 12 -10.14 15.91 -18.67
N THR A 13 -11.09 14.97 -18.68
CA THR A 13 -11.29 14.04 -17.56
C THR A 13 -10.10 13.09 -17.40
N ARG A 14 -9.60 12.49 -18.49
CA ARG A 14 -8.43 11.60 -18.47
C ARG A 14 -7.17 12.34 -18.04
N LYS A 15 -6.92 13.55 -18.57
CA LYS A 15 -5.80 14.41 -18.16
C LYS A 15 -5.84 14.79 -16.68
N ARG A 16 -7.03 14.97 -16.10
CA ARG A 16 -7.15 15.24 -14.66
C ARG A 16 -6.81 14.03 -13.80
N ARG A 17 -7.18 12.82 -14.25
CA ARG A 17 -6.97 11.55 -13.52
C ARG A 17 -5.57 10.96 -13.68
N THR A 18 -4.63 11.65 -14.33
CA THR A 18 -3.26 11.12 -14.55
C THR A 18 -2.48 10.92 -13.25
N HIS A 19 -2.86 11.64 -12.19
CA HIS A 19 -2.23 11.53 -10.88
C HIS A 19 -2.92 10.51 -9.95
N ASP A 20 -4.08 9.96 -10.37
CA ASP A 20 -4.85 8.98 -9.60
C ASP A 20 -4.25 7.56 -9.77
N VAL A 21 -2.94 7.43 -9.58
CA VAL A 21 -2.20 6.17 -9.70
C VAL A 21 -1.95 5.58 -8.32
N ALA A 22 -2.27 4.30 -8.15
CA ALA A 22 -1.93 3.56 -6.94
C ALA A 22 -0.42 3.37 -6.83
N LYS A 23 0.15 3.71 -5.67
CA LYS A 23 1.57 3.47 -5.36
C LYS A 23 1.72 2.09 -4.73
N THR A 24 2.74 1.35 -5.14
CA THR A 24 3.08 0.06 -4.53
C THR A 24 3.68 0.28 -3.14
N PRO A 25 3.33 -0.56 -2.14
CA PRO A 25 3.97 -0.51 -0.84
C PRO A 25 5.42 -1.01 -0.92
N ALA A 26 6.26 -0.49 -0.02
CA ALA A 26 7.62 -0.98 0.15
C ALA A 26 7.61 -2.33 0.88
N LEU A 27 7.88 -3.41 0.15
CA LEU A 27 7.93 -4.78 0.69
C LEU A 27 9.38 -5.23 0.82
N THR A 28 9.70 -5.87 1.94
CA THR A 28 11.00 -6.45 2.23
C THR A 28 10.88 -7.93 2.61
N ARG A 29 11.93 -8.72 2.39
CA ARG A 29 11.97 -10.11 2.86
C ARG A 29 12.24 -10.16 4.35
N CYS A 30 11.46 -10.95 5.08
CA CYS A 30 11.70 -11.21 6.49
C CYS A 30 12.96 -12.10 6.64
N PRO A 31 13.92 -11.75 7.51
CA PRO A 31 15.12 -12.55 7.72
C PRO A 31 14.83 -13.90 8.41
N ASN A 32 13.73 -14.03 9.15
CA ASN A 32 13.43 -15.24 9.93
C ASN A 32 12.65 -16.29 9.14
N CYS A 33 11.60 -15.89 8.41
CA CYS A 33 10.73 -16.83 7.68
C CYS A 33 10.82 -16.71 6.15
N GLY A 34 11.56 -15.73 5.62
CA GLY A 34 11.69 -15.51 4.18
C GLY A 34 10.46 -14.92 3.48
N SER A 35 9.33 -14.75 4.18
CA SER A 35 8.10 -14.16 3.62
C SER A 35 8.25 -12.65 3.37
N TRP A 36 7.39 -12.12 2.48
CA TRP A 36 7.32 -10.67 2.24
C TRP A 36 6.50 -9.99 3.33
N HIS A 37 7.03 -8.88 3.84
CA HIS A 37 6.35 -8.03 4.80
C HIS A 37 6.54 -6.55 4.43
N VAL A 38 5.67 -5.70 4.96
CA VAL A 38 5.82 -4.25 4.81
C VAL A 38 7.06 -3.81 5.59
N TYR A 39 7.85 -2.93 4.98
CA TYR A 39 9.07 -2.45 5.61
C TYR A 39 8.77 -1.75 6.95
N HIS A 40 9.60 -2.01 7.96
CA HIS A 40 9.45 -1.51 9.33
C HIS A 40 8.20 -1.96 10.11
N THR A 41 7.46 -2.97 9.65
CA THR A 41 6.37 -3.57 10.43
C THR A 41 6.75 -4.94 10.96
N VAL A 42 6.01 -5.42 11.96
CA VAL A 42 6.08 -6.81 12.40
C VAL A 42 5.69 -7.72 11.24
N CYS A 43 6.39 -8.85 11.09
CA CYS A 43 6.03 -9.83 10.08
C CYS A 43 4.74 -10.57 10.48
N ASN A 44 3.68 -10.49 9.65
CA ASN A 44 2.39 -11.13 9.94
C ASN A 44 2.45 -12.66 9.99
N THR A 45 3.45 -13.29 9.40
CA THR A 45 3.54 -14.77 9.32
C THR A 45 4.30 -15.38 10.50
N CYS A 46 5.28 -14.67 11.06
CA CYS A 46 6.12 -15.22 12.12
C CYS A 46 6.11 -14.38 13.41
N GLY A 47 5.47 -13.21 13.41
CA GLY A 47 5.39 -12.35 14.61
C GLY A 47 6.71 -11.65 14.97
N TYR A 48 7.77 -11.83 14.17
CA TYR A 48 9.08 -11.26 14.46
C TYR A 48 9.22 -9.83 13.93
N TYR A 49 9.91 -9.00 14.72
CA TYR A 49 10.42 -7.69 14.33
C TYR A 49 11.84 -7.51 14.86
N ARG A 50 12.79 -7.16 13.98
CA ARG A 50 14.21 -6.94 14.34
C ARG A 50 14.84 -8.06 15.18
N GLY A 51 14.48 -9.32 14.90
CA GLY A 51 15.04 -10.49 15.58
C GLY A 51 14.39 -10.84 16.92
N GLN A 52 13.38 -10.09 17.38
CA GLN A 52 12.60 -10.41 18.58
C GLN A 52 11.16 -10.79 18.21
N ILE A 53 10.56 -11.67 19.01
CA ILE A 53 9.12 -11.99 18.91
C ILE A 53 8.37 -10.79 19.48
N ALA A 54 7.66 -10.07 18.61
CA ALA A 54 6.87 -8.91 19.01
C ALA A 54 5.39 -9.28 19.21
N VAL A 55 4.91 -10.30 18.50
CA VAL A 55 3.55 -10.83 18.60
C VAL A 55 3.67 -12.36 18.62
N GLU A 56 3.06 -12.99 19.61
CA GLU A 56 2.81 -14.43 19.58
C GLU A 56 1.71 -14.67 18.55
N VAL A 57 2.11 -15.10 17.36
CA VAL A 57 1.18 -15.54 16.33
C VAL A 57 0.96 -17.03 16.61
N GLU A 58 -0.12 -17.34 17.33
CA GLU A 58 -0.68 -18.69 17.30
C GLU A 58 -1.18 -18.96 15.86
N GLU A 59 -0.80 -20.10 15.31
CA GLU A 59 -1.02 -20.51 13.91
C GLU A 59 -2.44 -20.27 13.38
#